data_AF-A0AAQ1EZ33-F1
#
_entry.id   AF-A0AAQ1EZ33-F1
#
_cell.length_a   1.000
_cell.length_b   1.000
_cell.length_c   1.000
_cell.angle_alpha   90.00
_cell.angle_beta   90.00
_cell.angle_gamma   90.00
#
_symmetry.space_group_name_H-M   'P 1'
#
loop_
_entity.id
_entity.type
_entity.pdbx_description
1 polymer ?
#
loop_
_entity_poly.entity_id
_entity_poly.type
_entity_poly.pdbx_seq_one_letter_code
_entity_poly.pdbx_strand_id
1 'polypeptide(L)'
;MTSLAVQAQHEAALTPLGAEMVGALAGDGWSVEAQVAFGELTLVAPRERIVDVLTTLRDQFGFQQLLDLCGVDYPDRKERFEVVYHLLSMTRNARLRVKVSTDETQPVPSVISAYPAANWFEREAYDMYGMLFSGHPDMRRLLTDYGFEGHPLRKDFPMTGYVEVRYDEEQRRVVYEPVKLTQEFRTFDFLSPWEGAEYPAPVLPGDEKAGGQA
;
A
#
# COMPACT_ATOMS: atom_id res chain seq x y z
N MET A 1 -1.28 26.24 16.64
CA MET A 1 -0.46 25.08 17.05
C MET A 1 0.23 24.56 15.80
N THR A 2 1.56 24.48 15.80
CA THR A 2 2.35 23.94 14.68
C THR A 2 1.96 22.48 14.40
N SER A 3 1.89 22.10 13.13
CA SER A 3 1.48 20.76 12.68
C SER A 3 2.23 19.61 13.38
N LEU A 4 3.51 19.82 13.70
CA LEU A 4 4.37 18.87 14.39
C LEU A 4 3.95 18.58 15.84
N ALA A 5 3.41 19.56 16.56
CA ALA A 5 2.97 19.37 17.94
C ALA A 5 1.67 18.53 18.01
N VAL A 6 0.78 18.71 17.04
CA VAL A 6 -0.45 17.90 16.89
C VAL A 6 -0.08 16.46 16.52
N GLN A 7 0.92 16.29 15.66
CA GLN A 7 1.41 14.97 15.25
C GLN A 7 2.02 14.21 16.44
N ALA A 8 2.86 14.85 17.25
CA ALA A 8 3.44 14.24 18.45
C ALA A 8 2.37 13.83 19.47
N GLN A 9 1.30 14.63 19.63
CA GLN A 9 0.16 14.27 20.48
C GLN A 9 -0.60 13.05 19.97
N HIS A 10 -0.80 12.94 18.66
CA HIS A 10 -1.42 11.76 18.05
C HIS A 10 -0.54 10.51 18.18
N GLU A 11 0.78 10.62 17.97
CA GLU A 11 1.72 9.50 18.14
C GLU A 11 1.72 8.98 19.58
N ALA A 12 1.69 9.87 20.57
CA ALA A 12 1.60 9.51 21.98
C ALA A 12 0.29 8.75 22.31
N ALA A 13 -0.82 9.09 21.65
CA ALA A 13 -2.11 8.40 21.82
C ALA A 13 -2.16 7.04 21.10
N LEU A 14 -1.46 6.87 19.98
CA LEU A 14 -1.44 5.65 19.18
C LEU A 14 -0.48 4.58 19.70
N THR A 15 0.61 4.98 20.36
CA THR A 15 1.60 4.06 20.95
C THR A 15 0.98 3.04 21.93
N PRO A 16 0.14 3.42 22.92
CA PRO A 16 -0.48 2.45 23.82
C PRO A 16 -1.48 1.53 23.10
N LEU A 17 -2.22 2.06 22.11
CA LEU A 17 -3.15 1.28 21.30
C LEU A 17 -2.42 0.20 20.49
N GLY A 18 -1.26 0.55 19.91
CA GLY A 18 -0.40 -0.39 19.20
C GLY A 18 0.11 -1.50 20.12
N ALA A 19 0.54 -1.17 21.33
CA ALA A 19 1.00 -2.16 22.31
C ALA A 19 -0.13 -3.12 22.77
N GLU A 20 -1.34 -2.59 22.98
CA GLU A 20 -2.53 -3.40 23.29
C GLU A 20 -2.86 -4.38 22.16
N MET A 21 -2.83 -3.90 20.91
CA MET A 21 -3.05 -4.73 19.72
C MET A 21 -2.00 -5.83 19.59
N VAL A 22 -0.72 -5.51 19.77
CA VAL A 22 0.35 -6.51 19.73
C VAL A 22 0.15 -7.55 20.83
N GLY A 23 -0.26 -7.14 22.04
CA GLY A 23 -0.57 -8.07 23.13
C GLY A 23 -1.75 -9.00 22.83
N ALA A 24 -2.81 -8.50 22.19
CA ALA A 24 -3.98 -9.30 21.82
C ALA A 24 -3.75 -10.20 20.60
N LEU A 25 -2.86 -9.78 19.69
CA LEU A 25 -2.54 -10.48 18.45
C LEU A 25 -1.32 -11.41 18.60
N ALA A 26 -0.61 -11.39 19.73
CA ALA A 26 0.48 -12.33 19.99
C ALA A 26 -0.09 -13.71 20.32
N GLY A 27 0.35 -14.74 19.58
CA GLY A 27 -0.01 -16.13 19.82
C GLY A 27 1.20 -17.04 19.92
N ASP A 28 0.99 -18.33 20.19
CA ASP A 28 2.06 -19.32 20.28
C ASP A 28 2.80 -19.43 18.93
N GLY A 29 4.00 -18.85 18.86
CA GLY A 29 4.92 -18.96 17.72
C GLY A 29 4.81 -17.87 16.66
N TRP A 30 4.03 -16.80 16.87
CA TRP A 30 4.00 -15.65 15.96
C TRP A 30 3.73 -14.33 16.69
N SER A 31 4.34 -13.26 16.18
CA SER A 31 4.22 -11.92 16.72
C SER A 31 3.87 -10.92 15.62
N VAL A 32 3.16 -9.87 16.00
CA VAL A 32 2.92 -8.69 15.17
C VAL A 32 3.83 -7.58 15.68
N GLU A 33 4.49 -6.87 14.78
CA GLU A 33 5.27 -5.69 15.15
C GLU A 33 4.42 -4.43 14.96
N ALA A 34 4.43 -3.53 15.94
CA ALA A 34 3.79 -2.22 15.82
C ALA A 34 4.83 -1.12 15.67
N GLN A 35 4.64 -0.27 14.68
CA GLN A 35 5.46 0.90 14.41
C GLN A 35 4.55 2.12 14.32
N VAL A 36 4.88 3.16 15.07
CA VAL A 36 4.20 4.46 14.99
C VAL A 36 5.17 5.44 14.34
N ALA A 37 4.75 6.00 13.20
CA ALA A 37 5.53 7.00 12.49
C ALA A 37 4.58 7.99 11.82
N PHE A 38 4.95 9.27 11.86
CA PHE A 38 4.22 10.35 11.21
C PHE A 38 2.73 10.46 11.62
N GLY A 39 2.40 10.12 12.87
CA GLY A 39 1.02 10.09 13.36
C GLY A 39 0.18 8.90 12.86
N GLU A 40 0.79 7.87 12.26
CA GLU A 40 0.11 6.68 11.76
C GLU A 40 0.62 5.40 12.45
N LEU A 41 -0.31 4.57 12.91
CA LEU A 41 -0.01 3.25 13.47
C LEU A 41 0.05 2.21 12.35
N THR A 42 1.17 1.51 12.27
CA THR A 42 1.43 0.47 11.28
C THR A 42 1.74 -0.85 11.99
N LEU A 43 0.98 -1.90 11.67
CA LEU A 43 1.23 -3.26 12.13
C LEU A 43 1.87 -4.08 11.02
N VAL A 44 2.92 -4.83 11.32
CA VAL A 44 3.53 -5.81 10.41
C VAL A 44 3.16 -7.19 10.89
N ALA A 45 2.41 -7.92 10.07
CA ALA A 45 1.84 -9.22 10.42
C ALA A 45 2.32 -10.32 9.46
N PRO A 46 2.47 -11.58 9.93
CA PRO A 46 2.75 -12.70 9.06
C PRO A 46 1.53 -12.99 8.17
N ARG A 47 1.78 -13.30 6.89
CA ARG A 47 0.72 -13.53 5.90
C ARG A 47 -0.22 -14.68 6.26
N GLU A 48 0.27 -15.74 6.89
CA GLU A 48 -0.51 -16.95 7.16
C GLU A 48 -1.64 -16.70 8.17
N ARG A 49 -1.53 -15.63 8.95
CA ARG A 49 -2.48 -15.25 10.02
C ARG A 49 -3.24 -13.96 9.71
N ILE A 50 -3.15 -13.44 8.49
CA ILE A 50 -3.77 -12.15 8.16
C ILE A 50 -5.28 -12.12 8.40
N VAL A 51 -5.98 -13.22 8.11
CA VAL A 51 -7.44 -13.34 8.35
C VAL A 51 -7.75 -13.25 9.83
N ASP A 52 -6.98 -13.95 10.68
CA ASP A 52 -7.16 -13.96 12.13
C ASP A 52 -6.87 -12.57 12.72
N VAL A 53 -5.81 -11.92 12.24
CA VAL A 53 -5.41 -10.56 12.65
C VAL A 53 -6.51 -9.56 12.31
N LEU A 54 -6.97 -9.53 11.06
CA LEU A 54 -8.00 -8.61 10.61
C LEU A 54 -9.36 -8.86 11.28
N THR A 55 -9.70 -10.13 11.52
CA THR A 55 -10.92 -10.50 12.25
C THR A 55 -10.86 -9.98 13.69
N THR A 56 -9.72 -10.15 14.36
CA THR A 56 -9.52 -9.66 15.73
C THR A 56 -9.56 -8.14 15.81
N LEU A 57 -8.95 -7.45 14.84
CA LEU A 57 -8.99 -5.98 14.74
C LEU A 57 -10.42 -5.47 14.52
N ARG A 58 -11.21 -6.17 13.71
CA ARG A 58 -12.63 -5.85 13.49
C ARG A 58 -13.46 -6.05 14.77
N ASP A 59 -13.33 -7.21 15.39
CA ASP A 59 -14.26 -7.67 16.44
C ASP A 59 -13.91 -7.10 17.83
N GLN A 60 -12.63 -7.02 18.20
CA GLN A 60 -12.19 -6.54 19.53
C GLN A 60 -11.88 -5.04 19.54
N PHE A 61 -11.19 -4.55 18.51
CA PHE A 61 -10.69 -3.18 18.46
C PHE A 61 -11.63 -2.23 17.70
N GLY A 62 -12.65 -2.77 17.03
CA GLY A 62 -13.66 -1.98 16.34
C GLY A 62 -13.15 -1.30 15.07
N PHE A 63 -12.29 -1.95 14.30
CA PHE A 63 -11.93 -1.50 12.94
C PHE A 63 -12.95 -2.06 11.94
N GLN A 64 -14.11 -1.42 11.80
CA GLN A 64 -15.19 -1.98 10.99
C GLN A 64 -15.02 -1.76 9.48
N GLN A 65 -14.25 -0.75 9.07
CA GLN A 65 -14.15 -0.36 7.67
C GLN A 65 -12.76 -0.68 7.09
N LEU A 66 -12.74 -1.49 6.03
CA LEU A 66 -11.60 -1.59 5.13
C LEU A 66 -11.70 -0.43 4.13
N LEU A 67 -10.74 0.48 4.18
CA LEU A 67 -10.67 1.63 3.27
C LEU A 67 -10.03 1.25 1.94
N ASP A 68 -8.91 0.53 2.02
CA ASP A 68 -8.07 0.25 0.86
C ASP A 68 -7.19 -0.97 1.09
N LEU A 69 -6.82 -1.64 -0.01
CA LEU A 69 -5.80 -2.67 -0.04
C LEU A 69 -4.89 -2.38 -1.24
N CYS A 70 -3.66 -1.99 -0.94
CA CYS A 70 -2.65 -1.68 -1.93
C CYS A 70 -1.57 -2.76 -1.98
N GLY A 71 -1.03 -2.96 -3.17
CA GLY A 71 0.27 -3.61 -3.33
C GLY A 71 1.40 -2.59 -3.42
N VAL A 72 2.58 -2.96 -2.92
CA VAL A 72 3.83 -2.23 -3.14
C VAL A 72 4.88 -3.23 -3.63
N ASP A 73 5.67 -2.83 -4.62
CA ASP A 73 6.74 -3.64 -5.22
C ASP A 73 8.12 -3.10 -4.79
N TYR A 74 8.86 -3.92 -4.04
CA TYR A 74 10.24 -3.71 -3.61
C TYR A 74 11.16 -4.77 -4.25
N PRO A 75 11.70 -4.52 -5.45
CA PRO A 75 12.47 -5.53 -6.21
C PRO A 75 13.76 -5.98 -5.51
N ASP A 76 14.33 -5.16 -4.64
CA ASP A 76 15.58 -5.47 -3.91
C ASP A 76 15.37 -6.44 -2.72
N ARG A 77 14.12 -6.72 -2.34
CA ARG A 77 13.79 -7.59 -1.20
C ARG A 77 13.54 -9.02 -1.68
N LYS A 78 13.81 -9.99 -0.80
CA LYS A 78 13.51 -11.41 -1.05
C LYS A 78 12.00 -11.64 -1.21
N GLU A 79 11.22 -11.04 -0.31
CA GLU A 79 9.77 -10.93 -0.45
C GLU A 79 9.49 -9.60 -1.15
N ARG A 80 9.33 -9.71 -2.48
CA ARG A 80 9.23 -8.59 -3.40
C ARG A 80 8.03 -7.71 -3.13
N PHE A 81 6.92 -8.30 -2.71
CA PHE A 81 5.64 -7.62 -2.60
C PHE A 81 5.26 -7.34 -1.16
N GLU A 82 4.64 -6.19 -0.93
CA GLU A 82 4.05 -5.82 0.35
C GLU A 82 2.57 -5.50 0.11
N VAL A 83 1.68 -6.27 0.73
CA VAL A 83 0.24 -6.01 0.76
C VAL A 83 -0.05 -5.13 1.96
N VAL A 84 -0.68 -3.98 1.70
CA VAL A 84 -0.96 -2.95 2.70
C VAL A 84 -2.46 -2.79 2.82
N TYR A 85 -3.00 -3.10 4.00
CA TYR A 85 -4.40 -2.90 4.34
C TYR A 85 -4.58 -1.61 5.12
N HIS A 86 -5.49 -0.75 4.66
CA HIS A 86 -5.87 0.45 5.37
C HIS A 86 -7.24 0.27 6.03
N LEU A 87 -7.27 0.40 7.35
CA LEU A 87 -8.46 0.23 8.17
C LEU A 87 -8.86 1.54 8.86
N LEU A 88 -10.16 1.70 9.05
CA LEU A 88 -10.76 2.80 9.78
C LEU A 88 -11.70 2.28 10.88
N SER A 89 -11.50 2.79 12.08
CA SER A 89 -12.44 2.64 13.18
C SER A 89 -13.28 3.91 13.30
N MET A 90 -14.59 3.79 13.09
CA MET A 90 -15.51 4.92 13.25
C MET A 90 -15.82 5.21 14.73
N THR A 91 -15.75 4.19 15.59
CA THR A 91 -16.01 4.33 17.03
C THR A 91 -14.88 5.06 17.74
N ARG A 92 -13.63 4.76 17.37
CA ARG A 92 -12.43 5.38 17.94
C ARG A 92 -11.90 6.56 17.12
N ASN A 93 -12.47 6.79 15.93
CA ASN A 93 -11.98 7.74 14.92
C ASN A 93 -10.47 7.59 14.67
N ALA A 94 -10.01 6.35 14.54
CA ALA A 94 -8.60 6.00 14.40
C ALA A 94 -8.35 5.21 13.12
N ARG A 95 -7.20 5.46 12.49
CA ARG A 95 -6.75 4.73 11.29
C ARG A 95 -5.62 3.78 11.66
N LEU A 96 -5.59 2.65 10.97
CA LEU A 96 -4.59 1.62 11.15
C LEU A 96 -4.13 1.12 9.80
N ARG A 97 -2.83 0.93 9.63
CA ARG A 97 -2.25 0.28 8.47
C ARG A 97 -1.72 -1.09 8.88
N VAL A 98 -2.07 -2.14 8.16
CA VAL A 98 -1.52 -3.49 8.36
C VAL A 98 -0.72 -3.87 7.13
N LYS A 99 0.50 -4.33 7.31
CA LYS A 99 1.45 -4.68 6.25
C LYS A 99 1.75 -6.16 6.32
N VAL A 100 1.78 -6.78 5.15
CA VAL A 100 2.10 -8.20 4.97
C VAL A 100 3.08 -8.31 3.81
N SER A 101 4.19 -9.01 4.02
CA SER A 101 5.15 -9.28 2.96
C SER A 101 4.82 -10.59 2.26
N THR A 102 5.00 -10.62 0.94
CA THR A 102 4.74 -11.80 0.10
C THR A 102 5.70 -11.86 -1.09
N ASP A 103 5.78 -13.03 -1.72
CA ASP A 103 6.53 -13.24 -2.95
C ASP A 103 5.57 -13.45 -4.15
N GLU A 104 6.12 -13.82 -5.31
CA GLU A 104 5.36 -14.07 -6.54
C GLU A 104 4.59 -15.40 -6.56
N THR A 105 4.94 -16.35 -5.69
CA THR A 105 4.48 -17.74 -5.79
C THR A 105 3.59 -18.18 -4.64
N GLN A 106 3.78 -17.56 -3.47
CA GLN A 106 3.15 -17.90 -2.23
C GLN A 106 1.91 -17.02 -2.08
N PRO A 107 0.71 -17.63 -2.05
CA PRO A 107 -0.52 -16.86 -1.99
C PRO A 107 -0.75 -16.30 -0.58
N VAL A 108 -1.36 -15.12 -0.52
CA VAL A 108 -1.85 -14.50 0.71
C VAL A 108 -3.30 -14.97 0.96
N PRO A 109 -3.69 -15.35 2.19
CA PRO A 109 -5.08 -15.66 2.50
C PRO A 109 -6.02 -14.48 2.21
N SER A 110 -7.09 -14.72 1.47
CA SER A 110 -8.14 -13.73 1.18
C SER A 110 -8.87 -13.31 2.45
N VAL A 111 -9.14 -12.01 2.57
CA VAL A 111 -9.74 -11.39 3.76
C VAL A 111 -11.22 -11.08 3.55
N ILE A 112 -11.83 -11.59 2.47
CA ILE A 112 -13.25 -11.41 2.13
C ILE A 112 -14.18 -11.85 3.25
N SER A 113 -13.81 -12.91 3.99
CA SER A 113 -14.58 -13.38 5.16
C SER A 113 -14.63 -12.35 6.29
N ALA A 114 -13.58 -11.55 6.45
CA ALA A 114 -13.50 -10.47 7.42
C ALA A 114 -14.15 -9.18 6.88
N TYR A 115 -13.80 -8.81 5.65
CA TYR A 115 -14.26 -7.60 4.97
C TYR A 115 -14.72 -7.92 3.55
N PRO A 116 -16.04 -7.97 3.27
CA PRO A 116 -16.56 -8.25 1.94
C PRO A 116 -16.08 -7.27 0.85
N ALA A 117 -15.73 -6.04 1.24
CA ALA A 117 -15.18 -5.03 0.34
C ALA A 117 -13.84 -5.46 -0.29
N ALA A 118 -13.08 -6.37 0.35
CA ALA A 118 -11.78 -6.81 -0.12
C ALA A 118 -11.81 -7.52 -1.48
N ASN A 119 -12.95 -8.06 -1.92
CA ASN A 119 -13.07 -8.80 -3.18
C ASN A 119 -12.53 -8.00 -4.38
N TRP A 120 -12.91 -6.73 -4.51
CA TRP A 120 -12.45 -5.92 -5.65
C TRP A 120 -11.00 -5.52 -5.52
N PHE A 121 -10.54 -5.17 -4.32
CA PHE A 121 -9.16 -4.76 -4.11
C PHE A 121 -8.16 -5.92 -4.24
N GLU A 122 -8.52 -7.13 -3.80
CA GLU A 122 -7.68 -8.32 -3.99
C GLU A 122 -7.53 -8.65 -5.49
N ARG A 123 -8.60 -8.48 -6.28
CA ARG A 123 -8.55 -8.63 -7.74
C ARG A 123 -7.71 -7.54 -8.41
N GLU A 124 -7.79 -6.31 -7.93
CA GLU A 124 -6.95 -5.21 -8.41
C GLU A 124 -5.46 -5.48 -8.11
N ALA A 125 -5.13 -5.89 -6.89
CA ALA A 125 -3.76 -6.24 -6.50
C ALA A 125 -3.21 -7.41 -7.33
N TYR A 126 -4.06 -8.39 -7.66
CA TYR A 126 -3.70 -9.45 -8.60
C TYR A 126 -3.46 -8.94 -10.02
N ASP A 127 -4.32 -8.08 -10.55
CA ASP A 127 -4.18 -7.60 -11.92
C ASP A 127 -2.95 -6.70 -12.09
N MET A 128 -2.74 -5.78 -11.14
CA MET A 128 -1.69 -4.77 -11.20
C MET A 128 -0.30 -5.28 -10.79
N TYR A 129 -0.23 -6.14 -9.77
CA TYR A 129 1.04 -6.63 -9.20
C TYR A 129 1.22 -8.16 -9.36
N GLY A 130 0.19 -8.92 -9.68
CA GLY A 130 0.28 -10.38 -9.78
C GLY A 130 0.36 -11.10 -8.43
N MET A 131 -0.13 -10.46 -7.36
CA MET A 131 -0.19 -11.07 -6.04
C MET A 131 -1.33 -12.09 -6.00
N LEU A 132 -1.03 -13.32 -5.57
CA LEU A 132 -2.03 -14.39 -5.51
C LEU A 132 -2.75 -14.38 -4.17
N PHE A 133 -4.08 -14.55 -4.20
CA PHE A 133 -4.91 -14.66 -3.00
C PHE A 133 -5.58 -16.04 -2.90
N SER A 134 -5.36 -16.76 -1.80
CA SER A 134 -5.99 -18.08 -1.57
C SER A 134 -7.34 -17.93 -0.90
N GLY A 135 -8.37 -18.62 -1.40
CA GLY A 135 -9.72 -18.59 -0.84
C GLY A 135 -10.65 -17.52 -1.43
N HIS A 136 -10.18 -16.77 -2.44
CA HIS A 136 -11.00 -15.81 -3.17
C HIS A 136 -11.95 -16.51 -4.17
N PRO A 137 -13.24 -16.13 -4.26
CA PRO A 137 -14.23 -16.82 -5.09
C PRO A 137 -14.05 -16.65 -6.62
N ASP A 138 -13.62 -15.48 -7.10
CA ASP A 138 -13.40 -15.18 -8.54
C ASP A 138 -12.11 -14.38 -8.77
N MET A 139 -10.97 -15.05 -8.85
CA MET A 139 -9.68 -14.41 -9.16
C MET A 139 -9.48 -14.26 -10.66
N ARG A 140 -9.91 -13.11 -11.18
CA ARG A 140 -9.67 -12.68 -12.56
C ARG A 140 -9.32 -11.20 -12.61
N ARG A 141 -8.67 -10.80 -13.70
CA ARG A 141 -8.32 -9.40 -14.01
C ARG A 141 -9.53 -8.47 -13.89
N LEU A 142 -9.29 -7.21 -13.54
CA LEU A 142 -10.34 -6.23 -13.25
C LEU A 142 -10.16 -4.94 -14.05
N LEU A 143 -8.93 -4.42 -14.14
CA LEU A 143 -8.64 -3.11 -14.72
C LEU A 143 -8.00 -3.19 -16.10
N THR A 144 -7.15 -4.19 -16.33
CA THR A 144 -6.49 -4.40 -17.62
C THR A 144 -7.43 -5.00 -18.66
N ASP A 145 -7.02 -4.88 -19.93
CA ASP A 145 -7.73 -5.50 -21.04
C ASP A 145 -7.71 -7.04 -20.94
N TYR A 146 -8.70 -7.69 -21.57
CA TYR A 146 -8.93 -9.12 -21.46
C TYR A 146 -7.74 -9.98 -21.91
N GLY A 147 -7.01 -9.53 -22.94
CA GLY A 147 -5.84 -10.20 -23.50
C GLY A 147 -4.51 -9.67 -22.97
N PHE A 148 -4.51 -8.89 -21.90
CA PHE A 148 -3.30 -8.24 -21.41
C PHE A 148 -2.31 -9.24 -20.81
N GLU A 149 -1.05 -9.15 -21.25
CA GLU A 149 0.05 -9.97 -20.77
C GLU A 149 0.93 -9.16 -19.81
N GLY A 150 1.15 -9.70 -18.61
CA GLY A 150 1.94 -9.05 -17.55
C GLY A 150 1.10 -8.28 -16.52
N HIS A 151 1.82 -7.54 -15.67
CA HIS A 151 1.33 -6.82 -14.50
C HIS A 151 1.88 -5.37 -14.50
N PRO A 152 1.05 -4.35 -14.81
CA PRO A 152 1.53 -3.01 -15.15
C PRO A 152 2.28 -2.25 -14.04
N LEU A 153 1.93 -2.44 -12.77
CA LEU A 153 2.49 -1.64 -11.67
C LEU A 153 3.79 -2.22 -11.08
N ARG A 154 4.26 -3.35 -11.62
CA ARG A 154 5.56 -3.87 -11.26
C ARG A 154 6.68 -3.01 -11.83
N LYS A 155 7.80 -2.89 -11.11
CA LYS A 155 8.92 -2.02 -11.49
C LYS A 155 9.69 -2.48 -12.73
N ASP A 156 9.52 -3.73 -13.13
CA ASP A 156 10.06 -4.31 -14.37
C ASP A 156 9.21 -4.00 -15.61
N PHE A 157 7.96 -3.56 -15.43
CA PHE A 157 7.07 -3.27 -16.56
C PHE A 157 7.38 -1.88 -17.16
N PRO A 158 7.58 -1.76 -18.49
CA PRO A 158 7.88 -0.48 -19.12
C PRO A 158 6.65 0.44 -19.12
N MET A 159 6.88 1.74 -18.94
CA MET A 159 5.81 2.74 -18.88
C MET A 159 4.86 2.73 -20.10
N THR A 160 5.41 2.42 -21.28
CA THR A 160 4.67 2.40 -22.55
C THR A 160 3.94 1.09 -22.80
N GLY A 161 4.25 0.04 -22.03
CA GLY A 161 3.84 -1.33 -22.32
C GLY A 161 4.56 -1.91 -23.55
N TYR A 162 4.07 -3.08 -23.97
CA TYR A 162 4.67 -3.86 -25.07
C TYR A 162 3.87 -3.78 -26.37
N VAL A 163 2.56 -3.53 -26.28
CA VAL A 163 1.63 -3.56 -27.41
C VAL A 163 0.87 -2.24 -27.54
N GLU A 164 0.63 -1.84 -28.78
CA GLU A 164 -0.26 -0.75 -29.14
C GLU A 164 -1.43 -1.29 -29.98
N VAL A 165 -2.53 -0.54 -29.99
CA VAL A 165 -3.74 -0.90 -30.75
C VAL A 165 -3.92 0.03 -31.94
N ARG A 166 -4.20 -0.53 -33.11
CA ARG A 166 -4.61 0.23 -34.29
C ARG A 166 -5.83 -0.40 -34.96
N TYR A 167 -6.62 0.41 -35.65
CA TYR A 167 -7.68 -0.10 -36.52
C TYR A 167 -7.09 -0.52 -37.86
N ASP A 168 -7.39 -1.74 -38.30
CA ASP A 168 -7.00 -2.26 -39.61
C ASP A 168 -8.21 -2.24 -40.55
N GLU A 169 -8.13 -1.47 -41.64
CA GLU A 169 -9.23 -1.32 -42.61
C GLU A 169 -9.44 -2.58 -43.46
N GLU A 170 -8.38 -3.32 -43.78
CA GLU A 170 -8.48 -4.55 -44.58
C GLU A 170 -9.19 -5.65 -43.79
N GLN A 171 -8.85 -5.79 -42.51
CA GLN A 171 -9.44 -6.80 -41.62
C GLN A 171 -10.72 -6.31 -40.93
N ARG A 172 -11.04 -5.01 -41.02
CA ARG A 172 -12.16 -4.33 -40.35
C ARG A 172 -12.24 -4.62 -38.85
N ARG A 173 -11.10 -4.67 -38.17
CA ARG A 173 -10.99 -4.95 -36.73
C ARG A 173 -9.83 -4.21 -36.08
N VAL A 174 -9.86 -4.13 -34.75
CA VAL A 174 -8.71 -3.64 -33.96
C VAL A 174 -7.66 -4.76 -33.90
N VAL A 175 -6.41 -4.41 -34.21
CA VAL A 175 -5.26 -5.31 -34.16
C VAL A 175 -4.27 -4.82 -33.11
N TYR A 176 -3.58 -5.76 -32.46
CA TYR A 176 -2.52 -5.51 -31.49
C TYR A 176 -1.17 -5.68 -32.19
N GLU A 177 -0.32 -4.67 -32.10
CA GLU A 177 1.02 -4.68 -32.69
C GLU A 177 2.07 -4.27 -31.64
N PRO A 178 3.34 -4.66 -31.80
CA PRO A 178 4.41 -4.19 -30.92
C PRO A 178 4.51 -2.65 -30.95
N VAL A 179 4.69 -2.04 -29.78
CA VAL A 179 4.70 -0.57 -29.64
C VAL A 179 5.80 0.07 -30.50
N LYS A 180 5.44 1.11 -31.27
CA LYS A 180 6.38 1.91 -32.05
C LYS A 180 6.07 3.38 -31.91
N LEU A 181 6.70 4.01 -30.92
CA LEU A 181 6.53 5.44 -30.68
C LEU A 181 7.27 6.27 -31.73
N THR A 182 6.62 7.33 -32.21
CA THR A 182 7.26 8.36 -33.06
C THR A 182 8.26 9.20 -32.28
N GLN A 183 7.99 9.41 -31.00
CA GLN A 183 8.88 10.06 -30.05
C GLN A 183 8.97 9.21 -28.78
N GLU A 184 10.19 8.85 -28.39
CA GLU A 184 10.45 8.09 -27.18
C GLU A 184 10.15 8.89 -25.91
N PHE A 185 9.84 8.17 -24.83
CA PHE A 185 9.69 8.76 -23.50
C PHE A 185 11.05 9.30 -23.01
N ARG A 186 11.05 10.56 -22.55
CA ARG A 186 12.26 11.23 -22.05
C ARG A 186 12.27 11.19 -20.53
N THR A 187 13.18 10.41 -19.96
CA THR A 187 13.45 10.39 -18.53
C THR A 187 14.41 11.52 -18.18
N PHE A 188 13.99 12.43 -17.30
CA PHE A 188 14.84 13.49 -16.78
C PHE A 188 15.30 13.12 -15.37
N ASP A 189 16.59 13.29 -15.11
CA ASP A 189 17.14 13.18 -13.76
C ASP A 189 17.09 14.55 -13.07
N PHE A 190 16.30 14.63 -12.01
CA PHE A 190 16.17 15.83 -11.18
C PHE A 190 16.94 15.72 -9.86
N LEU A 191 17.63 14.60 -9.62
CA LEU A 191 18.36 14.39 -8.37
C LEU A 191 19.57 15.33 -8.32
N SER A 192 19.63 16.11 -7.25
CA SER A 192 20.83 16.86 -6.91
C SER A 192 21.94 15.87 -6.52
N PRO A 193 23.18 16.06 -7.00
CA PRO A 193 24.32 15.25 -6.55
C PRO A 193 24.72 15.56 -5.10
N TRP A 194 24.19 16.64 -4.52
CA TRP A 194 24.41 17.04 -3.14
C TRP A 194 23.23 16.60 -2.28
N GLU A 195 23.51 16.02 -1.12
CA GLU A 195 22.55 15.87 -0.04
C GLU A 195 22.00 17.26 0.29
N GLY A 196 20.66 17.41 0.19
CA GLY A 196 20.02 18.70 0.40
C GLY A 196 20.44 19.26 1.75
N ALA A 197 20.77 20.56 1.82
CA ALA A 197 21.10 21.16 3.09
C ALA A 197 19.96 20.87 4.07
N GLU A 198 20.29 20.24 5.21
CA GLU A 198 19.37 20.15 6.33
C GLU A 198 19.10 21.59 6.78
N TYR A 199 18.08 22.21 6.20
CA TYR A 199 17.55 23.47 6.69
C TYR A 199 16.66 23.08 7.87
N PRO A 200 17.08 23.29 9.13
CA PRO A 200 16.13 23.26 10.24
C PRO A 200 15.13 24.41 9.99
N ALA A 201 13.97 24.10 9.43
CA ALA A 201 12.96 25.12 9.21
C ALA A 201 12.19 25.38 10.52
N PRO A 202 12.10 26.62 11.05
CA PRO A 202 12.72 27.87 10.60
C PRO A 202 13.55 28.56 11.69
N VAL A 203 14.82 28.86 11.42
CA VAL A 203 15.34 30.17 11.84
C VAL A 203 16.14 30.73 10.68
N LEU A 204 15.43 31.29 9.70
CA LEU A 204 16.04 32.35 8.91
C LEU A 204 16.41 33.46 9.90
N PRO A 205 17.62 34.03 9.84
CA PRO A 205 18.01 35.16 10.70
C PRO A 205 16.97 36.29 10.57
N GLY A 206 16.15 36.48 11.62
CA GLY A 206 15.01 37.42 11.62
C GLY A 206 13.65 36.86 12.07
N ASP A 207 13.48 35.53 12.11
CA ASP A 207 12.19 34.88 12.49
C ASP A 207 12.03 34.64 14.01
N GLU A 208 12.94 35.16 14.82
CA GLU A 208 12.98 35.00 16.29
C GLU A 208 11.74 35.54 17.02
N LYS A 209 10.91 36.36 16.35
CA LYS A 209 9.68 36.94 16.94
C LYS A 209 8.44 36.07 16.80
N ALA A 210 8.47 35.00 16.00
CA ALA A 210 7.31 34.13 15.79
C ALA A 210 7.01 33.20 17.01
N GLY A 211 7.99 32.99 17.89
CA GLY A 211 7.86 32.17 19.10
C GLY A 211 7.48 32.92 20.38
N GLY A 212 7.27 34.25 20.31
CA GLY A 212 6.91 35.08 21.45
C GLY A 212 5.45 34.88 21.86
N GLN A 213 5.25 34.34 23.06
CA GLN A 213 3.96 34.25 23.74
C GLN A 213 3.21 35.60 23.71
N ALA A 214 1.96 35.56 23.24
CA ALA A 214 0.89 36.48 23.59
C ALA A 214 -0.30 35.66 24.05
#